data_AF-A0A9N8MIT5-F1
#
_entry.id   AF-A0A9N8MIT5-F1
#
_cell.length_a   1.000
_cell.length_b   1.000
_cell.length_c   1.000
_cell.angle_alpha   90.00
_cell.angle_beta   90.00
_cell.angle_gamma   90.00
#
_symmetry.space_group_name_H-M   'P 1'
#
loop_
_entity.id
_entity.type
_entity.pdbx_description
1 polymer ?
#
loop_
_entity_poly.entity_id
_entity_poly.type
_entity_poly.pdbx_seq_one_letter_code
_entity_poly.pdbx_strand_id
1 'polypeptide(L)'
;MPNNASCKLISMTAFVIDYYSNEGYADLQTLNLMVNYAQFLKKNVFLGMFIPVNSEGEILKVPKNYSSWKSLAHNKEDADENKENASFEEYKIYKKAENNCLFKGFEIAYNGYSVIRIIASYDHSIELSFNKNNLKCQTINDVEALTVFEEIYLSKAALKAIGIKK
;
A
#
# COMPACT_ATOMS: atom_id res chain seq x y z
N MET A 1 -20.79 10.77 0.15
CA MET A 1 -19.49 10.10 0.36
C MET A 1 -19.69 8.59 0.32
N PRO A 2 -18.97 7.83 -0.52
CA PRO A 2 -19.14 6.38 -0.55
C PRO A 2 -18.64 5.78 0.77
N ASN A 3 -19.59 5.25 1.55
CA ASN A 3 -19.36 4.54 2.80
C ASN A 3 -18.60 3.23 2.55
N ASN A 4 -17.56 2.98 3.34
CA ASN A 4 -16.81 1.72 3.52
C ASN A 4 -16.18 1.02 2.29
N ALA A 5 -16.62 1.26 1.06
CA ALA A 5 -15.98 0.80 -0.18
C ALA A 5 -14.63 1.49 -0.45
N SER A 6 -14.39 2.65 0.17
CA SER A 6 -13.24 3.53 -0.06
C SER A 6 -11.88 3.03 0.48
N CYS A 7 -11.74 1.73 0.71
CA CYS A 7 -10.45 1.11 1.02
C CYS A 7 -10.11 -0.03 0.06
N LYS A 8 -11.01 -0.48 -0.81
CA LYS A 8 -10.73 -1.55 -1.78
C LYS A 8 -10.26 -0.94 -3.10
N LEU A 9 -9.33 -1.62 -3.77
CA LEU A 9 -8.92 -1.31 -5.13
C LEU A 9 -10.02 -1.75 -6.09
N ILE A 10 -10.45 -0.87 -6.99
CA ILE A 10 -11.46 -1.13 -7.99
C ILE A 10 -10.98 -0.63 -9.35
N SER A 11 -11.60 -1.11 -10.43
CA SER A 11 -11.27 -0.61 -11.77
C SER A 11 -11.66 0.85 -11.93
N MET A 12 -11.05 1.53 -12.90
CA MET A 12 -11.45 2.91 -13.24
C MET A 12 -12.93 2.97 -13.65
N THR A 13 -13.43 1.95 -14.33
CA THR A 13 -14.83 1.87 -14.74
C THR A 13 -15.77 1.77 -13.55
N ALA A 14 -15.47 0.90 -12.57
CA ALA A 14 -16.25 0.78 -11.35
C ALA A 14 -16.21 2.09 -10.55
N PHE A 15 -15.03 2.70 -10.42
CA PHE A 15 -14.87 3.98 -9.72
C PHE A 15 -15.76 5.09 -10.30
N VAL A 16 -15.79 5.23 -11.63
CA VAL A 16 -16.60 6.25 -12.31
C VAL A 16 -18.10 5.95 -12.16
N ILE A 17 -18.53 4.70 -12.36
CA ILE A 17 -19.94 4.30 -12.22
C ILE A 17 -20.45 4.58 -10.80
N ASP A 18 -19.70 4.14 -9.79
CA ASP A 18 -20.06 4.34 -8.39
C ASP A 18 -20.15 5.82 -8.05
N TYR A 19 -19.24 6.65 -8.57
CA TYR A 19 -19.24 8.08 -8.28
C TYR A 19 -20.43 8.80 -8.95
N TYR A 20 -20.65 8.58 -10.25
CA TYR A 20 -21.72 9.25 -10.99
C TYR A 20 -23.11 8.82 -10.52
N SER A 21 -23.28 7.57 -10.10
CA SER A 21 -24.56 7.08 -9.57
C SER A 21 -24.99 7.78 -8.28
N ASN A 22 -24.04 8.40 -7.56
CA ASN A 22 -24.30 9.01 -6.27
C ASN A 22 -24.39 10.55 -6.30
N GLU A 23 -23.73 11.24 -7.23
CA GLU A 23 -23.66 12.72 -7.23
C GLU A 23 -24.37 13.41 -8.42
N GLY A 24 -24.67 12.71 -9.52
CA GLY A 24 -25.40 13.25 -10.67
C GLY A 24 -24.66 14.31 -11.50
N TYR A 25 -23.55 14.88 -11.00
CA TYR A 25 -22.59 15.71 -11.71
C TYR A 25 -21.20 15.61 -11.03
N ALA A 26 -20.13 15.97 -11.74
CA ALA A 26 -18.76 15.97 -11.21
C ALA A 26 -18.21 17.40 -11.12
N ASP A 27 -17.91 17.87 -9.89
CA ASP A 27 -17.23 19.15 -9.67
C ASP A 27 -15.72 19.05 -9.92
N LEU A 28 -15.00 20.18 -9.84
CA LEU A 28 -13.55 20.21 -10.08
C LEU A 28 -12.77 19.30 -9.11
N GLN A 29 -13.21 19.20 -7.86
CA GLN A 29 -12.57 18.35 -6.86
C GLN A 29 -12.73 16.87 -7.22
N THR A 30 -13.91 16.48 -7.67
CA THR A 30 -14.24 15.14 -8.17
C THR A 30 -13.41 14.79 -9.40
N LEU A 31 -13.32 15.70 -10.36
CA LEU A 31 -12.52 15.49 -11.57
C LEU A 31 -11.04 15.28 -11.22
N ASN A 32 -10.50 16.08 -10.28
CA ASN A 32 -9.14 15.90 -9.80
C ASN A 32 -8.95 14.54 -9.11
N LEU A 33 -9.92 14.10 -8.29
CA LEU A 33 -9.89 12.78 -7.67
C LEU A 33 -9.88 11.65 -8.72
N MET A 34 -10.74 11.75 -9.74
CA MET A 34 -10.78 10.78 -10.86
C MET A 34 -9.45 10.73 -11.62
N VAL A 35 -8.85 11.90 -11.92
CA VAL A 35 -7.53 11.97 -12.58
C VAL A 35 -6.45 11.35 -11.71
N ASN A 36 -6.40 11.67 -10.42
CA ASN A 36 -5.43 11.11 -9.50
C ASN A 36 -5.58 9.58 -9.37
N TYR A 37 -6.83 9.09 -9.34
CA TYR A 37 -7.09 7.66 -9.30
C TYR A 37 -6.63 6.97 -10.59
N ALA A 38 -6.97 7.51 -11.77
CA ALA A 38 -6.50 6.98 -13.04
C ALA A 38 -4.96 6.97 -13.15
N GLN A 39 -4.29 8.02 -12.65
CA GLN A 39 -2.82 8.05 -12.57
C GLN A 39 -2.26 7.02 -11.59
N PHE A 40 -2.95 6.77 -10.47
CA PHE A 40 -2.59 5.73 -9.51
C PHE A 40 -2.70 4.33 -10.13
N LEU A 41 -3.78 4.04 -10.85
CA LEU A 41 -3.98 2.76 -11.55
C LEU A 41 -2.93 2.50 -12.63
N LYS A 42 -2.43 3.56 -13.29
CA LYS A 42 -1.33 3.47 -14.27
C LYS A 42 0.06 3.21 -13.68
N LYS A 43 0.24 3.26 -12.36
CA LYS A 43 1.56 3.06 -11.76
C LYS A 43 2.03 1.62 -11.98
N ASN A 44 3.30 1.45 -12.34
CA ASN A 44 3.90 0.12 -12.43
C ASN A 44 3.96 -0.54 -11.06
N VAL A 45 3.63 -1.83 -10.99
CA VAL A 45 3.65 -2.61 -9.76
C VAL A 45 5.08 -2.96 -9.36
N PHE A 46 5.47 -2.60 -8.14
CA PHE A 46 6.75 -2.98 -7.56
C PHE A 46 6.59 -3.39 -6.09
N LEU A 47 7.53 -4.18 -5.58
CA LEU A 47 7.43 -4.84 -4.27
C LEU A 47 7.17 -3.87 -3.10
N GLY A 48 7.82 -2.70 -3.12
CA GLY A 48 7.69 -1.67 -2.07
C GLY A 48 6.30 -1.03 -1.95
N MET A 49 5.38 -1.32 -2.88
CA MET A 49 3.97 -0.95 -2.73
C MET A 49 3.23 -1.84 -1.71
N PHE A 50 3.73 -3.03 -1.41
CA PHE A 50 3.03 -4.03 -0.60
C PHE A 50 3.73 -4.30 0.72
N ILE A 51 5.07 -4.33 0.71
CA ILE A 51 5.88 -4.63 1.90
C ILE A 51 6.99 -3.59 2.08
N PRO A 52 7.42 -3.32 3.33
CA PRO A 52 8.48 -2.35 3.61
C PRO A 52 9.83 -2.78 3.02
N VAL A 53 10.41 -1.91 2.20
CA VAL A 53 11.76 -2.08 1.62
C VAL A 53 12.64 -0.87 1.97
N ASN A 54 13.96 -1.06 2.01
CA ASN A 54 14.92 0.03 2.17
C ASN A 54 15.17 0.75 0.83
N SER A 55 16.04 1.77 0.84
CA SER A 55 16.41 2.55 -0.34
C SER A 55 17.13 1.73 -1.42
N GLU A 56 17.75 0.61 -1.04
CA GLU A 56 18.45 -0.31 -1.93
C GLU A 56 17.51 -1.38 -2.51
N GLY A 57 16.25 -1.39 -2.04
CA GLY A 57 15.24 -2.36 -2.48
C GLY A 57 15.23 -3.66 -1.69
N GLU A 58 15.98 -3.75 -0.60
CA GLU A 58 15.97 -4.92 0.28
C GLU A 58 14.77 -4.88 1.23
N ILE A 59 14.22 -6.06 1.51
CA ILE A 59 13.11 -6.22 2.44
C ILE A 59 13.56 -5.90 3.86
N LEU A 60 12.86 -4.97 4.51
CA LEU A 60 13.07 -4.68 5.92
C LEU A 60 12.40 -5.75 6.78
N LYS A 61 13.14 -6.30 7.74
CA LYS A 61 12.57 -7.24 8.72
C LYS A 61 11.71 -6.48 9.72
N VAL A 62 10.58 -7.09 10.10
CA VAL A 62 9.72 -6.56 11.18
C VAL A 62 10.55 -6.52 12.49
N PRO A 63 10.67 -5.35 13.15
CA PRO A 63 11.36 -5.26 14.43
C PRO A 63 10.65 -6.11 15.51
N LYS A 64 11.42 -6.74 16.42
CA LYS A 64 10.89 -7.71 17.42
C LYS A 64 9.73 -7.16 18.27
N ASN A 65 9.76 -5.87 18.61
CA ASN A 65 8.74 -5.22 19.44
C ASN A 65 7.82 -4.27 18.65
N TYR A 66 7.75 -4.43 17.32
CA TYR A 66 7.03 -3.50 16.44
C TYR A 66 5.56 -3.33 16.84
N SER A 67 4.83 -4.44 17.03
CA SER A 67 3.41 -4.41 17.40
C SER A 67 3.17 -3.69 18.72
N SER A 68 4.00 -3.97 19.72
CA SER A 68 3.94 -3.32 21.03
C SER A 68 4.19 -1.82 20.90
N TRP A 69 5.23 -1.40 20.18
CA TRP A 69 5.53 0.03 19.99
C TRP A 69 4.51 0.77 19.13
N LYS A 70 3.91 0.11 18.15
CA LYS A 70 2.84 0.66 17.30
C LYS A 70 1.55 0.91 18.09
N SER A 71 1.30 0.12 19.14
CA SER A 71 0.13 0.28 20.02
C SER A 71 0.26 1.41 21.05
N LEU A 72 1.49 1.84 21.38
CA LEU A 72 1.71 2.90 22.37
C LEU A 72 1.21 4.25 21.83
N ALA A 73 0.34 4.90 22.60
CA ALA A 73 -0.32 6.15 22.19
C ALA A 73 0.66 7.29 21.86
N HIS A 74 1.79 7.36 22.57
CA HIS A 74 2.84 8.36 22.33
C HIS A 74 3.57 8.17 20.99
N ASN A 75 3.53 6.99 20.36
CA ASN A 75 4.20 6.76 19.09
C ASN A 75 3.31 7.02 17.87
N LYS A 76 2.07 7.48 18.07
CA LYS A 76 1.10 7.68 16.97
C LYS A 76 1.35 8.96 16.19
N GLU A 77 1.79 10.04 16.84
CA GLU A 77 2.16 11.31 16.22
C GLU A 77 3.33 11.92 17.02
N ASP A 78 4.46 12.15 16.35
CA ASP A 78 5.59 13.02 16.74
C ASP A 78 6.05 13.02 18.21
N ALA A 79 6.39 11.86 18.78
CA ALA A 79 7.10 11.82 20.08
C ALA A 79 8.63 11.84 19.92
N ASP A 80 9.18 13.01 20.24
CA ASP A 80 10.47 13.35 20.87
C ASP A 80 11.73 12.55 20.45
N GLU A 81 12.63 13.26 19.80
CA GLU A 81 13.77 12.75 19.02
C GLU A 81 14.96 12.22 19.84
N ASN A 82 14.91 12.23 21.17
CA ASN A 82 16.13 12.20 22.00
C ASN A 82 16.42 10.90 22.77
N LYS A 83 16.10 9.72 22.21
CA LYS A 83 16.63 8.45 22.74
C LYS A 83 17.24 7.59 21.65
N GLU A 84 18.53 7.80 21.42
CA GLU A 84 19.42 6.95 20.62
C GLU A 84 19.48 5.55 21.22
N ASN A 85 18.61 4.67 20.73
CA ASN A 85 18.70 3.24 20.97
C ASN A 85 18.56 2.57 19.61
N ALA A 86 19.51 1.73 19.20
CA ALA A 86 19.55 1.15 17.84
C ALA A 86 18.23 0.45 17.45
N SER A 87 17.55 -0.18 18.41
CA SER A 87 16.25 -0.82 18.19
C SER A 87 15.12 0.19 17.89
N PHE A 88 15.19 1.40 18.43
CA PHE A 88 14.24 2.48 18.14
C PHE A 88 14.45 3.06 16.72
N GLU A 89 15.69 3.10 16.23
CA GLU A 89 15.98 3.50 14.86
C GLU A 89 15.48 2.46 13.83
N GLU A 90 15.65 1.16 14.08
CA GLU A 90 15.04 0.10 13.26
C GLU A 90 13.52 0.25 13.16
N TYR A 91 12.87 0.61 14.27
CA TYR A 91 11.43 0.90 14.29
C TYR A 91 11.07 2.11 13.44
N LYS A 92 11.80 3.23 13.55
CA LYS A 92 11.55 4.44 12.74
C LYS A 92 11.68 4.14 11.25
N ILE A 93 12.75 3.44 10.86
CA ILE A 93 13.02 3.06 9.47
C ILE A 93 11.89 2.17 8.94
N TYR A 94 11.54 1.12 9.67
CA TYR A 94 10.48 0.20 9.28
C TYR A 94 9.13 0.92 9.20
N LYS A 95 8.77 1.73 10.20
CA LYS A 95 7.51 2.50 10.24
C LYS A 95 7.41 3.46 9.05
N LYS A 96 8.50 4.15 8.71
CA LYS A 96 8.56 5.06 7.56
C LYS A 96 8.34 4.30 6.24
N ALA A 97 8.97 3.15 6.09
CA ALA A 97 8.79 2.31 4.89
C ALA A 97 7.38 1.69 4.82
N GLU A 98 6.82 1.23 5.95
CA GLU A 98 5.43 0.75 6.04
C GLU A 98 4.43 1.84 5.65
N ASN A 99 4.67 3.09 6.08
CA ASN A 99 3.84 4.23 5.72
C ASN A 99 3.93 4.62 4.24
N ASN A 100 4.90 4.09 3.48
CA ASN A 100 4.99 4.30 2.04
C ASN A 100 4.32 3.17 1.24
N CYS A 101 3.96 2.05 1.87
CA CYS A 101 3.24 0.97 1.21
C CYS A 101 1.85 1.46 0.77
N LEU A 102 1.44 1.11 -0.44
CA LEU A 102 0.17 1.51 -1.06
C LEU A 102 -0.94 0.47 -0.83
N PHE A 103 -0.59 -0.77 -0.57
CA PHE A 103 -1.51 -1.86 -0.28
C PHE A 103 -1.31 -2.37 1.15
N LYS A 104 -2.35 -3.02 1.69
CA LYS A 104 -2.34 -3.58 3.05
C LYS A 104 -2.59 -5.08 3.04
N GLY A 105 -2.13 -5.73 4.11
CA GLY A 105 -2.40 -7.14 4.38
C GLY A 105 -1.62 -8.07 3.45
N PHE A 106 -0.40 -7.71 3.09
CA PHE A 106 0.50 -8.61 2.37
C PHE A 106 1.66 -9.03 3.27
N GLU A 107 2.05 -10.29 3.14
CA GLU A 107 3.16 -10.90 3.87
C GLU A 107 4.05 -11.72 2.94
N ILE A 108 5.28 -11.96 3.37
CA ILE A 108 6.26 -12.71 2.58
C ILE A 108 6.00 -14.20 2.75
N ALA A 109 5.57 -14.86 1.68
CA ALA A 109 5.45 -16.32 1.64
C ALA A 109 6.80 -16.99 1.32
N TYR A 110 7.62 -16.35 0.49
CA TYR A 110 8.91 -16.89 0.07
C TYR A 110 9.90 -15.78 -0.29
N ASN A 111 11.13 -15.86 0.20
CA ASN A 111 12.23 -14.96 -0.15
C ASN A 111 13.43 -15.77 -0.65
N GLY A 112 13.41 -16.08 -1.94
CA GLY A 112 14.44 -16.86 -2.59
C GLY A 112 15.63 -16.04 -3.09
N TYR A 113 16.46 -16.69 -3.89
CA TYR A 113 17.63 -16.07 -4.51
C TYR A 113 17.25 -15.08 -5.63
N SER A 114 16.31 -15.44 -6.50
CA SER A 114 15.91 -14.63 -7.66
C SER A 114 14.48 -14.09 -7.61
N VAL A 115 13.64 -14.65 -6.72
CA VAL A 115 12.21 -14.36 -6.65
C VAL A 115 11.79 -14.14 -5.20
N ILE A 116 10.94 -13.13 -4.99
CA ILE A 116 10.22 -12.87 -3.75
C ILE A 116 8.73 -13.12 -4.04
N ARG A 117 8.07 -13.93 -3.22
CA ARG A 117 6.63 -14.13 -3.29
C ARG A 117 5.97 -13.54 -2.06
N ILE A 118 4.91 -12.79 -2.30
CA ILE A 118 4.03 -12.29 -1.25
C ILE A 118 2.63 -12.85 -1.44
N ILE A 119 1.93 -13.04 -0.34
CA ILE A 119 0.53 -13.47 -0.30
C ILE A 119 -0.28 -12.43 0.46
N ALA A 120 -1.56 -12.30 0.11
CA ALA A 120 -2.47 -11.52 0.94
C ALA A 120 -2.90 -12.33 2.15
N SER A 121 -2.80 -11.76 3.36
CA SER A 121 -3.13 -12.43 4.63
C SER A 121 -4.63 -12.72 4.80
N TYR A 122 -5.48 -12.08 3.99
CA TYR A 122 -6.93 -12.27 3.98
C TYR A 122 -7.41 -13.25 2.89
N ASP A 123 -6.60 -13.47 1.85
CA ASP A 123 -6.86 -14.44 0.79
C ASP A 123 -5.54 -14.94 0.20
N HIS A 124 -5.12 -16.13 0.62
CA HIS A 124 -3.84 -16.72 0.20
C HIS A 124 -3.83 -17.14 -1.28
N SER A 125 -4.97 -17.13 -1.98
CA SER A 125 -5.01 -17.32 -3.43
C SER A 125 -4.45 -16.12 -4.19
N ILE A 126 -4.41 -14.94 -3.56
CA ILE A 126 -3.77 -13.74 -4.08
C ILE A 126 -2.28 -13.82 -3.79
N GLU A 127 -1.54 -14.44 -4.71
CA GLU A 127 -0.08 -14.53 -4.69
C GLU A 127 0.54 -13.65 -5.79
N LEU A 128 1.53 -12.85 -5.42
CA LEU A 128 2.30 -12.03 -6.34
C LEU A 128 3.79 -12.40 -6.27
N SER A 129 4.40 -12.58 -7.43
CA SER A 129 5.82 -12.91 -7.58
C SER A 129 6.61 -11.74 -8.15
N PHE A 130 7.70 -11.39 -7.49
CA PHE A 130 8.56 -10.26 -7.84
C PHE A 130 9.98 -10.75 -8.13
N ASN A 131 10.59 -10.19 -9.17
CA ASN A 131 12.02 -10.40 -9.42
C ASN A 131 12.84 -9.65 -8.37
N LYS A 132 13.81 -10.32 -7.73
CA LYS A 132 14.59 -9.74 -6.62
C LYS A 132 15.56 -8.65 -7.06
N ASN A 133 16.00 -8.65 -8.32
CA ASN A 133 16.99 -7.70 -8.83
C ASN A 133 16.35 -6.35 -9.19
N ASN A 134 15.12 -6.34 -9.70
CA ASN A 134 14.46 -5.10 -10.16
C ASN A 134 13.14 -4.80 -9.43
N LEU A 135 12.72 -5.69 -8.53
CA LEU A 135 11.51 -5.59 -7.70
C LEU A 135 10.20 -5.45 -8.48
N LYS A 136 10.20 -5.73 -9.78
CA LYS A 136 9.00 -5.71 -10.61
C LYS A 136 8.22 -7.00 -10.44
N CYS A 137 6.89 -6.87 -10.45
CA CYS A 137 6.02 -8.04 -10.51
C CYS A 137 6.22 -8.74 -11.86
N GLN A 138 6.23 -10.07 -11.85
CA GLN A 138 6.49 -10.89 -13.05
C GLN A 138 5.26 -11.06 -13.92
N THR A 139 4.06 -10.99 -13.33
CA THR A 139 2.79 -11.30 -13.99
C THR A 139 1.89 -10.07 -14.19
N ILE A 140 2.14 -9.00 -13.44
CA ILE A 140 1.28 -7.81 -13.39
C ILE A 140 2.12 -6.57 -13.61
N ASN A 141 1.76 -5.77 -14.61
CA ASN A 141 2.53 -4.59 -14.99
C ASN A 141 2.13 -3.37 -14.18
N ASP A 142 0.83 -3.08 -14.09
CA ASP A 142 0.29 -1.87 -13.48
C ASP A 142 -0.76 -2.18 -12.39
N VAL A 143 -1.11 -1.14 -11.64
CA VAL A 143 -2.04 -1.27 -10.52
C VAL A 143 -3.46 -1.59 -10.98
N GLU A 144 -3.89 -1.14 -12.18
CA GLU A 144 -5.20 -1.52 -12.73
C GLU A 144 -5.33 -3.03 -12.86
N ALA A 145 -4.28 -3.72 -13.33
CA ALA A 145 -4.31 -5.17 -13.50
C ALA A 145 -4.47 -5.95 -12.17
N LEU A 146 -4.24 -5.32 -11.01
CA LEU A 146 -4.54 -5.91 -9.70
C LEU A 146 -6.05 -5.97 -9.40
N THR A 147 -6.89 -5.26 -10.15
CA THR A 147 -8.35 -5.23 -9.95
C THR A 147 -9.04 -6.53 -10.32
N VAL A 148 -8.33 -7.45 -10.98
CA VAL A 148 -8.78 -8.83 -11.20
C VAL A 148 -8.97 -9.57 -9.86
N PHE A 149 -8.25 -9.15 -8.83
CA PHE A 149 -8.43 -9.65 -7.48
C PHE A 149 -9.51 -8.84 -6.78
N GLU A 150 -10.59 -9.51 -6.40
CA GLU A 150 -11.71 -8.86 -5.74
C GLU A 150 -11.38 -8.36 -4.32
N GLU A 151 -10.26 -8.71 -3.70
CA GLU A 151 -10.03 -8.36 -2.30
C GLU A 151 -8.77 -7.54 -2.04
N ILE A 152 -8.27 -6.76 -3.00
CA ILE A 152 -7.09 -5.91 -2.72
C ILE A 152 -7.45 -4.61 -2.00
N TYR A 153 -6.79 -4.35 -0.87
CA TYR A 153 -7.06 -3.18 -0.03
C TYR A 153 -5.94 -2.13 -0.07
N LEU A 154 -6.35 -0.86 -0.23
CA LEU A 154 -5.53 0.34 -0.22
C LEU A 154 -5.11 0.77 1.20
N SER A 155 -3.88 1.25 1.29
CA SER A 155 -3.34 1.84 2.51
C SER A 155 -3.82 3.27 2.73
N LYS A 156 -3.58 3.83 3.92
CA LYS A 156 -3.84 5.26 4.15
C LYS A 156 -2.97 6.14 3.23
N ALA A 157 -1.76 5.70 2.93
CA ALA A 157 -0.84 6.39 2.03
C ALA A 157 -1.37 6.42 0.59
N ALA A 158 -1.93 5.31 0.11
CA ALA A 158 -2.59 5.27 -1.19
C ALA A 158 -3.79 6.22 -1.25
N LEU A 159 -4.66 6.21 -0.24
CA LEU A 159 -5.80 7.11 -0.16
C LEU A 159 -5.38 8.59 -0.17
N LYS A 160 -4.34 8.93 0.61
CA LYS A 160 -3.75 10.28 0.59
C LYS A 160 -3.18 10.64 -0.79
N ALA A 161 -2.51 9.70 -1.44
CA ALA A 161 -1.92 9.91 -2.77
C ALA A 161 -2.96 10.16 -3.86
N ILE A 162 -4.18 9.64 -3.72
CA ILE A 162 -5.28 9.90 -4.66
C ILE A 162 -6.13 11.12 -4.27
N GLY A 163 -5.85 11.76 -3.13
CA GLY A 163 -6.54 12.98 -2.69
C GLY A 163 -7.70 12.74 -1.70
N ILE A 164 -7.84 11.53 -1.17
CA ILE A 164 -8.81 11.21 -0.11
C ILE A 164 -8.17 11.51 1.25
N LYS A 165 -8.71 12.49 1.98
CA LYS A 165 -8.32 12.79 3.36
C LYS A 165 -9.11 11.90 4.32
N LYS A 166 -8.46 10.93 4.97
CA LYS A 166 -9.01 10.07 6.02
C LYS A 166 -8.11 10.08 7.25
#